data_AF-A0A3D1ZP60-F1
#
_entry.id   AF-A0A3D1ZP60-F1
#
_cell.length_a   1.000
_cell.length_b   1.000
_cell.length_c   1.000
_cell.angle_alpha   90.00
_cell.angle_beta   90.00
_cell.angle_gamma   90.00
#
_symmetry.space_group_name_H-M   'P 1'
#
loop_
_entity.id
_entity.type
_entity.pdbx_description
1 polymer ?
#
loop_
_entity_poly.entity_id
_entity_poly.type
_entity_poly.pdbx_seq_one_letter_code
_entity_poly.pdbx_strand_id
1 'polypeptide(L)'
;MSHILVNVAWPYANGPRHIGHVAGFGVPSDVYARYERMKGNDVLMVSGTDEHGTPILVEADKEGVSAQELANRYNRVIAKDLCDLGLSYDLFTRTTTGNH
;
A
#
# COMPACT_ATOMS: atom_id res chain seq x y z
N MET A 1 22.76 4.48 16.01
CA MET A 1 22.12 4.58 14.69
C MET A 1 21.93 3.16 14.20
N SER A 2 20.68 2.74 14.06
CA SER A 2 20.32 1.39 13.59
C SER A 2 19.54 1.50 12.28
N HIS A 3 19.60 0.45 11.46
CA HIS A 3 18.75 0.31 10.27
C HIS A 3 17.44 -0.39 10.63
N ILE A 4 16.31 0.23 10.32
CA ILE A 4 14.97 -0.27 10.63
C ILE A 4 14.18 -0.43 9.33
N LEU A 5 13.75 -1.66 9.04
CA LEU A 5 12.84 -1.95 7.93
C LEU A 5 11.41 -2.06 8.48
N VAL A 6 10.52 -1.17 8.04
CA VAL A 6 9.09 -1.19 8.39
C VAL A 6 8.31 -1.74 7.20
N ASN A 7 7.92 -3.01 7.29
CA ASN A 7 7.14 -3.70 6.27
C ASN A 7 5.64 -3.57 6.56
N VAL A 8 4.93 -2.82 5.73
CA VAL A 8 3.49 -2.58 5.91
C VAL A 8 2.70 -3.51 5.01
N ALA A 9 1.62 -4.08 5.55
CA ALA A 9 0.72 -4.96 4.80
C ALA A 9 0.26 -4.30 3.50
N TRP A 10 0.27 -5.08 2.41
CA TRP A 10 -0.05 -4.60 1.08
C TRP A 10 -1.57 -4.66 0.87
N PRO A 11 -2.26 -3.53 0.65
CA PRO A 11 -3.68 -3.54 0.34
C PRO A 11 -3.96 -4.20 -1.02
N TYR A 12 -4.98 -5.07 -1.05
CA TYR A 12 -5.49 -5.67 -2.28
C TYR A 12 -6.11 -4.60 -3.21
N ALA A 13 -5.72 -4.62 -4.48
CA ALA A 13 -6.17 -3.66 -5.50
C ALA A 13 -7.53 -4.05 -6.13
N ASN A 14 -8.48 -4.46 -5.31
CA ASN A 14 -9.83 -4.87 -5.73
C ASN A 14 -10.94 -3.93 -5.25
N GLY A 15 -10.60 -2.77 -4.68
CA GLY A 15 -11.59 -1.85 -4.12
C GLY A 15 -10.98 -0.69 -3.33
N PRO A 16 -11.76 0.35 -3.04
CA PRO A 16 -11.33 1.46 -2.20
C PRO A 16 -11.04 0.98 -0.77
N ARG A 17 -10.27 1.76 -0.01
CA ARG A 17 -10.00 1.49 1.40
C ARG A 17 -10.99 2.23 2.29
N HIS A 18 -11.23 1.66 3.46
CA HIS A 18 -12.05 2.24 4.53
C HIS A 18 -11.20 2.53 5.78
N ILE A 19 -11.77 3.23 6.76
CA ILE A 19 -11.06 3.65 7.98
C ILE A 19 -10.38 2.51 8.75
N GLY A 20 -10.96 1.30 8.74
CA GLY A 20 -10.30 0.12 9.32
C GLY A 20 -8.92 -0.20 8.74
N HIS A 21 -8.66 0.09 7.46
CA HIS A 21 -7.33 -0.08 6.87
C HIS A 21 -6.36 1.02 7.34
N VAL A 22 -6.86 2.24 7.46
CA VAL A 22 -6.10 3.38 7.99
C VAL A 22 -5.69 3.12 9.44
N ALA A 23 -6.64 2.70 10.28
CA ALA A 23 -6.41 2.38 11.68
C ALA A 23 -5.61 1.07 11.85
N GLY A 24 -5.75 0.12 10.92
CA GLY A 24 -5.12 -1.20 11.00
C GLY A 24 -3.65 -1.19 10.59
N PHE A 25 -3.34 -0.72 9.38
CA PHE A 25 -1.97 -0.73 8.87
C PHE A 25 -1.40 0.66 8.62
N GLY A 26 -2.21 1.60 8.12
CA GLY A 26 -1.71 2.89 7.61
C GLY A 26 -1.06 3.75 8.70
N VAL A 27 -1.87 4.24 9.64
CA VAL A 27 -1.42 5.15 10.70
C VAL A 27 -0.44 4.49 11.67
N PRO A 28 -0.66 3.25 12.18
CA PRO A 28 0.28 2.66 13.13
C PRO A 28 1.69 2.48 12.58
N SER A 29 1.82 2.05 11.32
CA SER A 29 3.13 1.87 10.69
C SER A 29 3.85 3.20 10.44
N ASP A 30 3.11 4.23 10.01
CA ASP A 30 3.66 5.57 9.79
C ASP A 30 4.12 6.23 11.10
N VAL A 31 3.32 6.11 12.17
CA VAL A 31 3.70 6.59 13.51
C VAL A 31 4.99 5.93 13.98
N TYR A 32 5.12 4.62 13.80
CA TYR A 32 6.32 3.89 14.19
C TYR A 32 7.54 4.33 13.35
N ALA A 33 7.40 4.43 12.03
CA ALA A 33 8.47 4.88 11.15
C ALA A 33 8.94 6.30 11.52
N ARG A 34 8.02 7.24 11.76
CA ARG A 34 8.34 8.61 12.21
C ARG A 34 9.05 8.61 13.56
N TYR A 35 8.60 7.80 14.51
CA TYR A 35 9.24 7.66 15.82
C TYR A 35 10.70 7.18 15.70
N GLU A 36 10.95 6.15 14.88
CA GLU A 36 12.32 5.65 14.68
C GLU A 36 13.20 6.67 13.95
N ARG A 37 12.67 7.40 12.96
CA ARG A 37 13.38 8.51 12.31
C ARG A 37 13.73 9.62 13.33
N MET A 38 12.79 9.98 14.21
CA MET A 38 13.02 10.98 15.27
C MET A 38 14.08 10.56 16.29
N LYS A 39 14.26 9.25 16.50
CA LYS A 39 15.35 8.69 17.32
C LYS A 39 16.72 8.72 16.63
N GLY A 40 16.80 9.14 15.37
CA GLY A 40 18.02 9.15 14.57
C GLY A 40 18.39 7.77 14.00
N ASN A 41 17.40 6.90 13.77
CA ASN A 41 17.60 5.66 13.03
C ASN A 41 17.37 5.85 11.53
N ASP A 42 18.04 5.04 10.73
CA ASP A 42 17.84 4.98 9.29
C ASP A 42 16.65 4.06 9.02
N VAL A 43 15.54 4.62 8.56
CA VAL A 43 14.28 3.89 8.38
C VAL A 43 13.96 3.73 6.91
N LEU A 44 13.59 2.52 6.52
CA LEU A 44 12.99 2.20 5.23
C LEU A 44 11.59 1.63 5.47
N MET A 45 10.56 2.41 5.17
CA MET A 45 9.15 2.05 5.28
C MET A 45 8.59 1.74 3.90
N VAL A 46 8.18 0.49 3.69
CA VAL A 46 7.80 -0.01 2.36
C VAL A 46 6.46 -0.71 2.35
N SER A 47 5.76 -0.58 1.24
CA SER A 47 4.52 -1.31 0.94
C SER A 47 4.23 -1.29 -0.56
N GLY A 48 2.99 -1.60 -0.92
CA GLY A 48 2.51 -1.53 -2.29
C GLY A 48 1.10 -2.07 -2.41
N THR A 49 0.59 -2.12 -3.64
CA THR A 49 -0.65 -2.83 -3.93
C THR A 49 -0.40 -4.30 -4.25
N ASP A 50 -1.18 -5.18 -3.62
CA ASP A 50 -1.29 -6.59 -4.02
C ASP A 50 -2.32 -6.71 -5.15
N GLU A 51 -1.85 -7.14 -6.30
CA GLU A 51 -2.54 -7.07 -7.59
C GLU A 51 -2.81 -8.43 -8.23
N HIS A 52 -2.58 -9.52 -7.49
CA HIS A 52 -2.86 -10.88 -7.94
C HIS A 52 -4.06 -11.49 -7.21
N GLY A 53 -4.53 -12.65 -7.68
CA GLY A 53 -5.50 -13.49 -6.97
C GLY A 53 -6.96 -13.36 -7.41
N THR A 54 -7.75 -14.35 -7.02
CA THR A 54 -9.17 -14.50 -7.40
C THR A 54 -10.05 -13.28 -7.09
N PRO A 55 -9.88 -12.56 -5.96
CA PRO A 55 -10.70 -11.38 -5.68
C PRO A 55 -10.61 -10.29 -6.74
N ILE A 56 -9.45 -10.13 -7.39
CA ILE A 56 -9.26 -9.13 -8.45
C ILE A 56 -9.94 -9.59 -9.74
N LEU A 57 -9.82 -10.88 -10.09
CA LEU A 57 -10.51 -11.46 -11.24
C LEU A 57 -12.03 -11.33 -11.09
N VAL A 58 -12.57 -11.72 -9.94
CA VAL A 58 -14.01 -11.64 -9.65
C VAL A 58 -14.54 -10.21 -9.78
N GLU A 59 -13.79 -9.22 -9.31
CA GLU A 59 -14.23 -7.82 -9.39
C GLU A 59 -14.08 -7.26 -10.81
N ALA A 60 -13.01 -7.61 -11.51
CA ALA A 60 -12.81 -7.26 -12.93
C ALA A 60 -13.92 -7.82 -13.82
N ASP A 61 -14.31 -9.09 -13.61
CA ASP A 61 -15.40 -9.75 -14.35
C ASP A 61 -16.75 -9.08 -14.09
N LYS A 62 -17.04 -8.70 -12.84
CA LYS A 62 -18.27 -7.96 -12.49
C LYS A 62 -18.34 -6.60 -13.18
N GLU A 63 -17.21 -5.93 -13.33
CA GLU A 63 -17.12 -4.60 -13.95
C GLU A 63 -16.93 -4.64 -15.47
N GLY A 64 -16.71 -5.82 -16.05
CA GLY A 64 -16.49 -5.99 -17.50
C GLY A 64 -15.17 -5.39 -17.99
N VAL A 65 -14.15 -5.36 -17.14
CA VAL A 65 -12.80 -4.83 -17.46
C VAL A 65 -11.74 -5.92 -17.25
N SER A 66 -10.53 -5.71 -17.77
CA SER A 66 -9.41 -6.61 -17.45
C SER A 66 -8.93 -6.45 -16.00
N ALA A 67 -8.35 -7.51 -15.44
CA ALA A 67 -7.73 -7.47 -14.11
C ALA A 67 -6.65 -6.37 -13.98
N GLN A 68 -5.89 -6.16 -15.06
CA GLN A 68 -4.85 -5.13 -15.09
C GLN A 68 -5.45 -3.72 -15.05
N GLU A 69 -6.56 -3.47 -15.75
CA GLU A 69 -7.27 -2.18 -15.70
C GLU A 69 -7.83 -1.91 -14.30
N LEU A 70 -8.44 -2.92 -13.68
CA LEU A 70 -8.96 -2.85 -12.32
C LEU A 70 -7.84 -2.52 -11.31
N ALA A 71 -6.74 -3.28 -11.35
CA ALA A 71 -5.58 -3.09 -10.48
C ALA A 71 -4.93 -1.71 -10.71
N ASN A 72 -4.77 -1.27 -11.96
CA ASN A 72 -4.26 0.06 -12.30
C ASN A 72 -5.13 1.19 -11.73
N ARG A 73 -6.46 1.02 -11.72
CA ARG A 73 -7.37 2.01 -11.15
C ARG A 73 -7.27 2.03 -9.64
N TYR A 74 -7.38 0.88 -8.97
CA TYR A 74 -7.38 0.85 -7.51
C TYR A 74 -6.01 1.14 -6.90
N ASN A 75 -4.90 0.80 -7.55
CA ASN A 75 -3.59 1.29 -7.12
C ASN A 75 -3.56 2.83 -7.08
N ARG A 76 -3.99 3.51 -8.15
CA ARG A 76 -4.01 4.97 -8.17
C ARG A 76 -4.87 5.57 -7.05
N VAL A 77 -6.03 4.98 -6.78
CA VAL A 77 -6.91 5.41 -5.68
C VAL A 77 -6.21 5.21 -4.32
N ILE A 78 -5.73 4.00 -4.05
CA ILE A 78 -5.09 3.64 -2.78
C ILE A 78 -3.85 4.49 -2.53
N ALA A 79 -2.95 4.60 -3.50
CA ALA A 79 -1.73 5.38 -3.38
C ALA A 79 -2.05 6.86 -3.11
N LYS A 80 -3.05 7.41 -3.80
CA LYS A 80 -3.50 8.79 -3.58
C LYS A 80 -4.07 8.98 -2.17
N ASP A 81 -4.96 8.09 -1.73
CA ASP A 81 -5.58 8.19 -0.40
C ASP A 81 -4.53 8.15 0.72
N LEU A 82 -3.55 7.24 0.62
CA LEU A 82 -2.47 7.11 1.60
C LEU A 82 -1.53 8.32 1.57
N CYS A 83 -1.25 8.87 0.38
CA CYS A 83 -0.45 10.08 0.22
C CYS A 83 -1.17 11.32 0.79
N ASP A 84 -2.45 11.49 0.47
CA ASP A 84 -3.27 12.62 0.94
C ASP A 84 -3.46 12.60 2.46
N LEU A 85 -3.49 11.41 3.06
CA LEU A 85 -3.49 11.24 4.52
C LEU A 85 -2.16 11.65 5.17
N GLY A 86 -1.10 11.82 4.38
CA GLY A 86 0.23 12.21 4.84
C GLY A 86 1.11 11.04 5.29
N LEU A 87 0.83 9.81 4.85
CA LEU A 87 1.70 8.67 5.16
C LEU A 87 3.06 8.81 4.45
N SER A 88 4.12 8.40 5.13
CA SER A 88 5.52 8.68 4.76
C SER A 88 6.28 7.43 4.30
N TYR A 89 5.67 6.69 3.36
CA TYR A 89 6.34 5.57 2.69
C TYR A 89 7.58 6.04 1.94
N ASP A 90 8.69 5.32 2.09
CA ASP A 90 9.91 5.54 1.31
C ASP A 90 9.80 4.86 -0.07
N LEU A 91 9.08 3.74 -0.14
CA LEU A 91 8.73 3.07 -1.39
C LEU A 91 7.31 2.47 -1.30
N PHE A 92 6.49 2.79 -2.29
CA PHE A 92 5.18 2.18 -2.50
C PHE A 92 5.14 1.61 -3.93
N THR A 93 5.19 0.29 -4.08
CA THR A 93 5.29 -0.39 -5.38
C THR A 93 4.05 -1.25 -5.66
N ARG A 94 4.13 -2.17 -6.63
CA ARG A 94 3.02 -3.05 -7.05
C ARG A 94 3.54 -4.45 -7.31
N THR A 95 2.75 -5.48 -7.01
CA THR A 95 3.16 -6.87 -7.27
C THR A 95 3.16 -7.26 -8.76
N THR A 96 2.76 -6.35 -9.66
CA THR A 96 2.84 -6.50 -11.12
C THR A 96 4.05 -5.81 -11.75
N THR A 97 4.90 -5.14 -10.95
CA THR A 97 6.14 -4.54 -11.45
C THR A 97 7.19 -5.62 -11.71
N GLY A 98 8.09 -5.40 -12.67
CA GLY A 98 9.08 -6.43 -13.08
C GLY A 98 10.15 -6.75 -12.04
N ASN A 99 10.24 -5.97 -10.96
CA ASN A 99 11.14 -6.16 -9.83
C ASN A 99 10.42 -6.65 -8.56
N HIS A 100 9.17 -7.14 -8.70
CA HIS A 100 8.50 -7.92 -7.66
C HIS A 100 9.14 -9.30 -7.55
#